data_AF-A0A2A4FRV2-F1
#
_entry.id   AF-A0A2A4FRV2-F1
#
_cell.length_a   1.000
_cell.length_b   1.000
_cell.length_c   1.000
_cell.angle_alpha   90.00
_cell.angle_beta   90.00
_cell.angle_gamma   90.00
#
_symmetry.space_group_name_H-M   'P 1'
#
loop_
_entity.id
_entity.type
_entity.pdbx_description
1 polymer ?
#
loop_
_entity_poly.entity_id
_entity_poly.type
_entity_poly.pdbx_seq_one_letter_code
_entity_poly.pdbx_strand_id
1 'polypeptide(L)' 'MSSQPTAPETVTVTSTRVACDGASDIPGGAALGHPRVFIEIDPDLGYADCGYCDRRFVLQGGATGGHH' A
#
# COMPACT_ATOMS: atom_id res chain seq x y z
N MET A 1 23.38 -4.51 -11.62
CA MET A 1 22.35 -5.47 -11.19
C MET A 1 21.05 -4.69 -11.16
N SER A 2 20.21 -4.81 -12.18
CA SER A 2 18.89 -4.18 -12.19
C SER A 2 17.99 -4.98 -11.27
N SER A 3 18.08 -4.71 -9.97
CA SER A 3 17.06 -5.11 -9.01
C SER A 3 15.84 -4.25 -9.32
N GLN A 4 15.04 -4.62 -10.33
CA GLN A 4 13.64 -4.25 -10.30
C GLN A 4 13.10 -4.86 -9.00
N PRO A 5 12.72 -4.04 -8.00
CA PRO A 5 11.99 -4.61 -6.90
C PRO A 5 10.74 -5.25 -7.49
N THR A 6 10.47 -6.49 -7.09
CA THR A 6 9.16 -7.13 -7.27
C THR A 6 8.10 -6.09 -6.95
N ALA A 7 7.25 -5.76 -7.93
CA ALA A 7 6.31 -4.64 -7.82
C ALA A 7 5.58 -4.67 -6.46
N PRO A 8 5.45 -3.53 -5.77
CA PRO A 8 4.84 -3.48 -4.45
C PRO A 8 3.43 -4.07 -4.51
N GLU A 9 3.10 -4.88 -3.52
CA GLU A 9 1.77 -5.49 -3.44
C GLU A 9 0.72 -4.38 -3.26
N THR A 10 -0.18 -4.26 -4.22
CA THR A 10 -1.14 -3.16 -4.26
C THR A 10 -2.50 -3.61 -3.72
N VAL A 11 -3.05 -2.86 -2.78
CA VAL A 11 -4.33 -3.11 -2.11
C VAL A 11 -5.28 -1.95 -2.39
N THR A 12 -6.41 -2.23 -3.04
CA THR A 12 -7.44 -1.22 -3.27
C THR A 12 -8.29 -1.04 -2.02
N VAL A 13 -8.48 0.21 -1.59
CA VAL A 13 -9.25 0.59 -0.40
C VAL A 13 -10.30 1.63 -0.76
N THR A 14 -11.38 1.74 -0.01
CA THR A 14 -12.45 2.72 -0.28
C THR A 14 -12.37 3.98 0.57
N SER A 15 -11.42 4.04 1.51
CA SER A 15 -11.24 5.15 2.45
C SER A 15 -9.81 5.67 2.39
N THR A 16 -9.64 6.97 2.58
CA THR A 16 -8.31 7.60 2.64
C THR A 16 -7.55 7.19 3.90
N ARG A 17 -8.25 6.88 4.99
CA ARG A 17 -7.63 6.34 6.21
C ARG A 17 -7.72 4.82 6.23
N VAL A 18 -6.56 4.17 6.21
CA VAL A 18 -6.44 2.71 6.14
C VAL A 18 -5.71 2.19 7.37
N ALA A 19 -6.21 1.11 7.97
CA ALA A 19 -5.44 0.35 8.96
C ALA A 19 -4.64 -0.73 8.24
N CYS A 20 -3.33 -0.74 8.42
CA CYS A 20 -2.47 -1.82 7.96
C CYS A 20 -2.07 -2.67 9.17
N ASP A 21 -2.43 -3.95 9.15
CA ASP A 21 -2.16 -4.95 10.19
C ASP A 21 -0.97 -5.87 9.81
N GLY A 22 -0.13 -5.44 8.86
CA GLY A 22 0.99 -6.23 8.32
C GLY A 22 0.58 -7.27 7.28
N ALA A 23 1.57 -8.02 6.78
CA ALA A 23 1.40 -9.05 5.75
C ALA A 23 1.09 -10.44 6.37
N SER A 24 0.04 -10.53 7.19
CA SER A 24 -0.34 -11.78 7.87
C SER A 24 -0.91 -12.84 6.91
N ASP A 25 -1.42 -12.42 5.75
CA ASP A 25 -2.17 -13.27 4.81
C ASP A 25 -1.33 -13.77 3.61
N ILE A 26 -0.03 -13.47 3.54
CA ILE A 26 0.83 -13.83 2.39
C ILE A 26 1.59 -15.14 2.64
N PRO A 27 1.32 -16.22 1.87
CA PRO A 27 2.10 -17.46 1.95
C PRO A 27 3.54 -17.20 1.49
N GLY A 28 4.49 -17.27 2.42
CA GLY A 28 5.91 -16.94 2.17
C GLY A 28 6.29 -15.49 2.51
N GLY A 29 5.36 -14.70 3.05
CA GLY A 29 5.61 -13.35 3.55
C GLY A 29 6.56 -13.41 4.74
N ALA A 30 7.80 -12.96 4.52
CA ALA A 30 8.80 -12.83 5.56
C ALA A 30 8.21 -12.10 6.76
N ALA A 31 8.53 -12.58 7.95
CA ALA A 31 8.04 -12.20 9.26
C ALA A 31 8.31 -10.72 9.68
N LEU A 32 7.97 -9.76 8.82
CA LEU A 32 8.04 -8.31 9.00
C LEU A 32 6.63 -7.73 9.19
N GLY A 33 5.74 -8.48 9.84
CA GLY A 33 4.46 -7.94 10.29
C GLY A 33 4.73 -6.83 11.31
N HIS A 34 4.23 -5.62 11.03
CA HIS A 34 4.23 -4.52 11.99
C HIS A 34 2.93 -4.52 12.80
N PRO A 35 2.91 -3.93 14.00
CA PRO A 35 1.67 -3.64 14.72
C PRO A 35 0.71 -2.83 13.85
N ARG A 36 -0.59 -2.84 14.17
CA ARG A 36 -1.57 -1.99 13.48
C ARG A 36 -1.08 -0.55 13.39
N VAL A 37 -0.88 -0.07 12.17
CA VAL A 37 -0.62 1.35 11.89
C VAL A 37 -1.75 1.91 11.05
N PHE A 38 -1.97 3.22 11.15
CA PHE A 38 -2.92 3.93 10.32
C PHE A 38 -2.15 4.70 9.25
N ILE A 39 -2.50 4.46 8.00
CA ILE A 39 -1.93 5.12 6.83
C ILE A 39 -2.99 6.08 6.31
N GLU A 40 -2.55 7.29 5.99
CA GLU A 40 -3.38 8.31 5.37
C GLU A 40 -2.98 8.41 3.90
N ILE A 41 -3.95 8.14 3.02
CA ILE A 41 -3.83 8.28 1.58
C ILE A 41 -4.17 9.71 1.23
N ASP A 42 -3.23 10.35 0.53
CA ASP A 42 -3.45 11.64 -0.07
C ASP A 42 -4.53 11.51 -1.17
N PRO A 43 -5.63 12.29 -1.09
CA PRO A 43 -6.73 12.17 -2.04
C PRO A 43 -6.37 12.68 -3.45
N ASP A 44 -5.36 13.54 -3.59
CA ASP A 44 -4.87 14.06 -4.88
C ASP A 44 -3.93 13.04 -5.56
N LEU A 45 -3.08 12.34 -4.80
CA LEU A 45 -2.26 11.23 -5.30
C LEU A 45 -3.06 9.95 -5.50
N GLY A 46 -4.05 9.70 -4.65
CA GLY A 46 -4.90 8.51 -4.69
C GLY A 46 -4.23 7.23 -4.17
N TYR A 47 -3.00 7.30 -3.63
CA TYR A 47 -2.32 6.15 -3.02
C TYR A 47 -1.35 6.54 -1.90
N ALA A 48 -1.01 5.57 -1.05
CA ALA A 48 0.07 5.68 -0.05
C ALA A 48 0.75 4.32 0.17
N ASP A 49 2.03 4.34 0.54
CA ASP A 49 2.82 3.13 0.79
C ASP A 49 3.01 2.89 2.29
N CYS A 50 2.99 1.62 2.70
CA CYS A 50 3.38 1.23 4.04
C CYS A 50 4.89 1.00 4.11
N GLY A 51 5.59 1.84 4.87
CA GLY A 51 7.06 1.72 5.06
C GLY A 51 7.55 0.50 5.83
N TYR A 52 6.69 -0.46 6.15
CA TYR A 52 7.03 -1.68 6.89
C TYR A 52 6.82 -2.97 6.10
N CYS A 53 5.70 -3.07 5.37
CA CYS A 53 5.35 -4.26 4.59
C CYS A 53 5.39 -4.04 3.08
N ASP A 54 5.85 -2.86 2.63
CA ASP A 54 5.96 -2.46 1.22
C ASP A 54 4.65 -2.56 0.42
N ARG A 55 3.50 -2.64 1.10
CA ARG A 55 2.18 -2.62 0.48
C ARG A 55 1.79 -1.21 0.08
N ARG A 56 1.23 -1.06 -1.12
CA ARG A 56 0.67 0.20 -1.59
C ARG A 56 -0.84 0.17 -1.49
N PHE A 57 -1.43 1.11 -0.76
CA PHE A 57 -2.87 1.27 -0.65
C PHE A 57 -3.34 2.29 -1.67
N VAL A 58 -4.32 1.92 -2.51
CA VAL A 58 -4.85 2.76 -3.58
C VAL A 58 -6.33 3.01 -3.35
N LEU A 59 -6.76 4.26 -3.41
CA LEU A 59 -8.15 4.65 -3.21
C LEU A 59 -9.02 4.21 -4.42
N GLN A 60 -10.12 3.50 -4.13
CA GLN A 60 -11.09 3.04 -5.11
C GLN A 60 -11.79 4.26 -5.71
N GLY A 61 -11.41 4.60 -6.95
CA GLY A 61 -11.87 5.81 -7.64
C GLY A 61 -10.83 6.94 -7.72
N GLY A 62 -9.64 6.77 -7.10
CA GLY A 62 -8.53 7.73 -7.14
C GLY A 62 -7.57 7.58 -8.34
N ALA A 63 -7.84 6.64 -9.25
CA ALA A 63 -7.05 6.43 -10.46
C ALA A 63 -7.74 6.99 -11.73
N THR A 64 -8.43 8.14 -11.61
CA THR A 64 -8.94 8.89 -12.76
C THR A 64 -8.23 10.23 -12.87
N GLY A 65 -7.06 10.27 -13.50
CA GLY A 65 -6.47 11.54 -13.92
C GLY A 65 -4.95 11.52 -13.99
N GLY A 66 -4.44 11.45 -15.21
CA GLY A 66 -3.01 11.51 -15.48
C GLY A 66 -2.34 12.82 -15.03
N HIS A 67 -1.03 12.70 -14.88
CA HIS A 67 0.01 13.69 -15.21
C HIS A 67 -0.51 15.11 -15.54
N HIS A 68 -0.25 16.06 -14.65
CA HIS A 68 -0.17 17.48 -15.00
C HIS A 68 1.29 17.86 -15.29
#